data_AF-A0A1B8SDW0-F1
#
_entry.id   AF-A0A1B8SDW0-F1
#
_cell.length_a   1.000
_cell.length_b   1.000
_cell.length_c   1.000
_cell.angle_alpha   90.00
_cell.angle_beta   90.00
_cell.angle_gamma   90.00
#
_symmetry.space_group_name_H-M   'P 1'
#
loop_
_entity.id
_entity.type
_entity.pdbx_description
1 polymer ?
#
loop_
_entity_poly.entity_id
_entity_poly.type
_entity_poly.pdbx_seq_one_letter_code
_entity_poly.pdbx_strand_id
1 'polypeptide(L)'
;MSDEIQRFDSVWDAIADTPEESANLAARADLLLATGARLTESGWSQTTAAHNLGITQPRVSDLVRGKVSKFSLDTLVNIAARLGLHTRITITADASPPTAATG
;
A
#
# COMPACT_ATOMS: atom_id res chain seq x y z
N MET A 1 -31.42 11.52 13.18
CA MET A 1 -30.36 11.12 12.23
C MET A 1 -30.10 9.66 12.47
N SER A 2 -30.65 8.82 11.60
CA SER A 2 -30.37 7.39 11.61
C SER A 2 -29.05 7.22 10.88
N ASP A 3 -28.01 6.73 11.55
CA ASP A 3 -26.78 6.32 10.86
C ASP A 3 -27.13 5.11 9.98
N GLU A 4 -27.10 5.32 8.67
CA GLU A 4 -27.33 4.27 7.68
C GLU A 4 -26.06 3.43 7.58
N ILE A 5 -26.15 2.14 7.92
CA ILE A 5 -25.00 1.22 7.83
C ILE A 5 -24.68 1.01 6.35
N GLN A 6 -23.66 1.70 5.85
CA GLN A 6 -23.14 1.52 4.49
C GLN A 6 -22.28 0.25 4.44
N ARG A 7 -22.56 -0.63 3.47
CA ARG A 7 -21.73 -1.80 3.16
C ARG A 7 -20.86 -1.48 1.95
N PHE A 8 -19.58 -1.77 2.08
CA PHE A 8 -18.58 -1.58 1.05
C PHE A 8 -17.95 -2.93 0.69
N ASP A 9 -17.53 -3.08 -0.56
CA ASP A 9 -16.88 -4.30 -1.04
C ASP A 9 -15.44 -4.43 -0.50
N SER A 10 -14.81 -3.30 -0.14
CA SER A 10 -13.50 -3.22 0.50
C SER A 10 -13.47 -2.20 1.64
N VAL A 11 -12.60 -2.44 2.63
CA VAL A 11 -12.30 -1.46 3.70
C VAL A 11 -11.80 -0.14 3.12
N TRP A 12 -11.13 -0.18 1.96
CA TRP A 12 -10.60 0.99 1.28
C TRP A 12 -11.70 1.86 0.65
N ASP A 13 -12.79 1.25 0.15
CA ASP A 13 -13.92 2.01 -0.42
C ASP A 13 -14.68 2.78 0.65
N ALA A 14 -14.62 2.33 1.90
CA ALA A 14 -15.25 3.01 3.04
C ALA A 14 -14.47 4.27 3.48
N ILE A 15 -13.21 4.43 3.06
CA ILE A 15 -12.32 5.51 3.52
C ILE A 15 -11.71 6.35 2.39
N ALA A 16 -11.93 5.99 1.14
CA ALA A 16 -11.44 6.69 -0.04
C ALA A 16 -12.55 7.53 -0.67
N ASP A 17 -12.19 8.68 -1.23
CA ASP A 17 -13.15 9.57 -1.89
C ASP A 17 -13.51 9.09 -3.31
N THR A 18 -12.63 8.30 -3.93
CA THR A 18 -12.84 7.75 -5.29
C THR A 18 -12.40 6.29 -5.42
N PRO A 19 -12.95 5.54 -6.39
CA PRO A 19 -12.50 4.17 -6.68
C PRO A 19 -11.01 4.09 -7.03
N GLU A 20 -10.46 5.09 -7.72
CA GLU A 20 -9.03 5.15 -8.04
C GLU A 20 -8.16 5.31 -6.79
N GLU A 21 -8.61 6.13 -5.84
CA GLU A 21 -7.93 6.27 -4.55
C GLU A 21 -8.00 4.99 -3.73
N SER A 22 -9.17 4.34 -3.68
CA SER A 22 -9.35 3.05 -3.02
C SER A 22 -8.38 2.00 -3.57
N ALA A 23 -8.34 1.83 -4.90
CA ALA A 23 -7.43 0.90 -5.57
C ALA A 23 -5.96 1.24 -5.28
N ASN A 24 -5.60 2.52 -5.25
CA ASN A 24 -4.25 2.95 -4.95
C ASN A 24 -3.85 2.70 -3.49
N LEU A 25 -4.77 2.94 -2.54
CA LEU A 25 -4.55 2.64 -1.12
C LEU A 25 -4.41 1.14 -0.89
N ALA A 26 -5.27 0.32 -1.51
CA ALA A 26 -5.20 -1.14 -1.44
C ALA A 26 -3.83 -1.66 -1.92
N ALA A 27 -3.43 -1.28 -3.15
CA ALA A 27 -2.15 -1.72 -3.71
C ALA A 27 -0.93 -1.26 -2.88
N ARG A 28 -0.97 -0.03 -2.36
CA ARG A 28 0.08 0.47 -1.46
C ARG A 28 0.10 -0.26 -0.13
N ALA A 29 -1.05 -0.60 0.45
CA ALA A 29 -1.12 -1.33 1.69
C ALA A 29 -0.52 -2.73 1.54
N ASP A 30 -0.86 -3.44 0.46
CA ASP A 30 -0.33 -4.77 0.17
C ASP A 30 1.20 -4.76 0.03
N LEU A 31 1.74 -3.81 -0.75
CA LEU A 31 3.19 -3.67 -0.89
C LEU A 31 3.86 -3.27 0.43
N LEU A 32 3.25 -2.38 1.21
CA LEU A 32 3.80 -1.95 2.49
C LEU A 32 3.85 -3.12 3.48
N LEU A 33 2.82 -3.95 3.53
CA LEU A 33 2.78 -5.13 4.38
C LEU A 33 3.85 -6.14 3.97
N ALA A 34 3.95 -6.46 2.68
CA ALA A 34 4.96 -7.39 2.18
C ALA A 34 6.40 -6.90 2.45
N THR A 35 6.66 -5.61 2.19
CA THR A 35 7.98 -5.02 2.46
C THR A 35 8.29 -4.94 3.96
N GLY A 36 7.32 -4.58 4.79
CA GLY A 36 7.45 -4.52 6.25
C GLY A 36 7.71 -5.89 6.88
N ALA A 37 7.03 -6.93 6.40
CA ALA A 37 7.26 -8.32 6.81
C ALA A 37 8.69 -8.77 6.47
N ARG A 38 9.10 -8.58 5.21
CA ARG A 38 10.46 -8.92 4.76
C ARG A 38 11.54 -8.16 5.53
N LEU A 39 11.29 -6.89 5.82
CA LEU A 39 12.19 -6.09 6.63
C LEU A 39 12.31 -6.63 8.05
N THR A 40 11.20 -7.09 8.65
CA THR A 40 11.20 -7.69 9.99
C THR A 40 11.98 -9.01 10.01
N GLU A 41 11.82 -9.86 8.99
CA GLU A 41 12.58 -11.11 8.82
C GLU A 41 14.09 -10.90 8.69
N SER A 42 14.53 -9.73 8.19
CA SER A 42 15.96 -9.43 8.06
C SER A 42 16.69 -9.33 9.41
N GLY A 43 15.96 -9.10 10.51
CA GLY A 43 16.52 -8.87 11.84
C GLY A 43 17.31 -7.56 11.97
N TRP A 44 17.24 -6.66 10.98
CA TRP A 44 17.98 -5.40 11.00
C TRP A 44 17.41 -4.41 12.01
N SER A 45 18.30 -3.68 12.68
CA SER A 45 17.91 -2.44 13.38
C SER A 45 17.38 -1.42 12.37
N GLN A 46 16.54 -0.47 12.82
CA GLN A 46 16.05 0.59 11.92
C GLN A 46 17.19 1.41 11.29
N THR A 47 18.30 1.60 12.00
CA THR A 47 19.48 2.31 11.48
C THR A 47 20.17 1.50 10.38
N THR A 48 20.35 0.20 10.59
CA THR A 48 20.92 -0.71 9.59
C THR A 48 20.03 -0.79 8.35
N ALA A 49 18.72 -0.90 8.55
CA ALA A 49 17.74 -0.86 7.47
C ALA A 49 17.80 0.45 6.68
N ALA A 50 17.86 1.59 7.36
CA ALA A 50 17.98 2.90 6.72
C ALA A 50 19.21 2.97 5.80
N HIS A 51 20.37 2.53 6.30
CA HIS A 51 21.60 2.45 5.53
C HIS A 51 21.48 1.51 4.32
N ASN A 52 21.08 0.26 4.54
CA ASN A 52 21.02 -0.77 3.48
C ASN A 52 19.97 -0.44 2.42
N LEU A 53 18.86 0.17 2.83
CA LEU A 53 17.79 0.57 1.93
C LEU A 53 17.99 1.97 1.37
N GLY A 54 19.04 2.72 1.74
CA GLY A 54 19.27 4.09 1.27
C GLY A 54 18.10 5.04 1.53
N ILE A 55 17.44 4.92 2.68
CA ILE A 55 16.35 5.79 3.15
C ILE A 55 16.61 6.26 4.57
N THR A 56 15.90 7.28 5.04
CA THR A 56 16.09 7.78 6.40
C THR A 56 15.48 6.85 7.46
N GLN A 57 16.01 6.86 8.69
CA GLN A 57 15.47 6.07 9.79
C GLN A 57 13.99 6.40 10.11
N PRO A 58 13.53 7.66 10.11
CA PRO A 58 12.09 7.96 10.26
C PRO A 58 11.24 7.31 9.16
N ARG A 59 11.76 7.22 7.93
CA ARG A 59 11.05 6.57 6.82
C ARG A 59 10.99 5.05 7.01
N VAL A 60 12.04 4.42 7.53
CA VAL A 60 11.98 3.01 7.98
C VAL A 60 10.91 2.84 9.06
N SER A 61 10.87 3.75 10.05
CA SER A 61 9.89 3.66 11.12
C SER A 61 8.46 3.85 10.63
N ASP A 62 8.21 4.75 9.67
CA ASP A 62 6.89 4.93 9.07
C ASP A 62 6.45 3.68 8.29
N LEU A 63 7.39 2.98 7.62
CA LEU A 63 7.14 1.72 6.91
C LEU A 63 6.76 0.60 7.89
N VAL A 64 7.56 0.38 8.93
CA VAL A 64 7.29 -0.66 9.94
C VAL A 64 5.97 -0.40 10.70
N ARG A 65 5.56 0.87 10.85
CA ARG A 65 4.32 1.27 11.52
C ARG A 65 3.09 1.31 10.62
N GLY A 66 3.18 0.84 9.37
CA GLY A 66 1.97 0.73 8.54
C GLY A 66 1.48 2.05 7.93
N LYS A 67 2.29 3.12 7.87
CA LYS A 67 1.80 4.45 7.45
C LYS A 67 1.68 4.58 5.93
N VAL A 68 0.72 3.87 5.34
CA VAL A 68 0.48 3.77 3.89
C VAL A 68 0.43 5.13 3.16
N SER A 69 -0.18 6.13 3.78
CA SER A 69 -0.32 7.48 3.21
C SER A 69 1.00 8.22 2.99
N LYS A 70 2.09 7.78 3.63
CA LYS A 70 3.43 8.39 3.48
C LYS A 70 4.28 7.79 2.36
N PHE A 71 3.75 6.79 1.68
CA PHE A 71 4.46 6.07 0.62
C PHE A 71 3.69 6.18 -0.70
N SER A 72 4.41 6.45 -1.78
CA SER A 72 3.91 6.21 -3.12
C SER A 72 4.10 4.73 -3.49
N LEU A 73 3.31 4.25 -4.45
CA LEU A 73 3.46 2.89 -4.98
C LEU A 73 4.90 2.64 -5.47
N ASP A 74 5.45 3.55 -6.28
CA ASP A 74 6.83 3.49 -6.78
C ASP A 74 7.88 3.40 -5.66
N THR A 75 7.72 4.17 -4.57
CA THR A 75 8.62 4.08 -3.42
C THR A 75 8.62 2.65 -2.86
N LEU A 76 7.44 2.05 -2.68
CA LEU A 76 7.32 0.71 -2.11
C LEU A 76 7.92 -0.36 -3.03
N VAL A 77 7.72 -0.24 -4.34
CA VAL A 77 8.36 -1.10 -5.34
C VAL A 77 9.89 -1.02 -5.24
N ASN A 78 10.44 0.19 -5.13
CA ASN A 78 11.88 0.40 -5.00
C ASN A 78 12.45 -0.17 -3.69
N ILE A 79 11.73 -0.03 -2.58
CA ILE A 79 12.13 -0.63 -1.29
C ILE A 79 12.06 -2.16 -1.37
N ALA A 80 11.00 -2.72 -1.97
CA ALA A 80 10.85 -4.15 -2.17
C ALA A 80 12.03 -4.74 -2.95
N ALA A 81 12.42 -4.09 -4.06
CA ALA A 81 13.58 -4.50 -4.85
C ALA A 81 14.89 -4.48 -4.02
N ARG A 82 15.12 -3.44 -3.20
CA ARG A 82 16.28 -3.36 -2.30
C ARG A 82 16.29 -4.44 -1.20
N LEU A 83 15.12 -4.96 -0.83
CA LEU A 83 14.95 -6.09 0.09
C LEU A 83 15.05 -7.46 -0.58
N GLY A 84 15.31 -7.50 -1.89
CA GLY A 84 15.38 -8.74 -2.66
C GLY A 84 14.02 -9.37 -2.94
N LEU A 85 12.93 -8.60 -2.83
CA LEU A 85 11.60 -9.05 -3.23
C LEU A 85 11.38 -8.83 -4.73
N HIS A 86 10.64 -9.75 -5.34
CA HIS A 86 10.17 -9.60 -6.72
C HIS A 86 8.72 -9.12 -6.72
N THR A 87 8.49 -7.92 -7.26
CA THR A 87 7.15 -7.34 -7.36
C THR A 87 6.46 -7.79 -8.64
N ARG A 88 5.24 -8.30 -8.52
CA ARG A 88 4.32 -8.60 -9.63
C ARG A 88 3.00 -7.88 -9.41
N ILE A 89 2.57 -7.13 -10.41
CA ILE A 89 1.25 -6.49 -10.42
C ILE A 89 0.38 -7.27 -11.40
N THR A 90 -0.83 -7.62 -10.97
CA THR A 90 -1.83 -8.31 -11.78
C THR A 90 -3.08 -7.45 -11.81
N ILE A 91 -3.58 -7.18 -13.01
CA ILE A 91 -4.83 -6.43 -13.24
C ILE A 91 -5.87 -7.44 -13.69
N THR A 92 -7.01 -7.45 -13.01
CA THR A 92 -8.17 -8.30 -13.34
C THR A 92 -9.36 -7.41 -13.70
N ALA A 93 -10.28 -7.93 -14.49
CA ALA A 93 -11.53 -7.24 -14.78
C ALA A 93 -12.45 -7.29 -13.56
N ASP A 94 -13.07 -6.15 -13.23
CA ASP A 94 -14.18 -6.13 -12.28
C ASP A 94 -15.40 -6.82 -12.90
N ALA A 95 -16.24 -7.40 -12.04
CA ALA A 95 -17.43 -8.13 -12.47
C ALA A 95 -18.46 -7.25 -13.22
N SER A 96 -18.40 -5.93 -13.03
CA SER A 96 -19.20 -4.95 -13.76
C SER A 96 -18.28 -3.94 -14.46
N PRO A 97 -18.41 -3.74 -15.79
CA PRO A 97 -17.66 -2.71 -16.49
C PRO A 97 -18.09 -1.31 -16.02
N PRO A 98 -17.20 -0.30 -16.11
CA PRO A 98 -17.56 1.07 -15.78
C PRO A 98 -18.73 1.52 -16.66
N THR A 99 -19.88 1.79 -16.03
CA THR A 99 -21.06 2.32 -16.73
C THR A 99 -20.68 3.65 -17.35
N ALA A 100 -20.68 3.73 -18.69
CA ALA A 100 -20.45 4.98 -19.39
C ALA A 100 -21.43 6.04 -18.86
N ALA A 101 -20.91 7.13 -18.31
CA ALA A 101 -21.73 8.29 -18.00
C ALA A 101 -22.27 8.82 -19.34
N THR A 102 -23.55 8.56 -19.60
CA THR A 102 -24.30 9.23 -20.65
C THR A 102 -24.20 10.73 -20.40
N GLY A 103 -23.68 11.46 -21.39
CA GLY A 103 -23.31 12.88 -21.29
C GLY A 103 -24.45 13.88 -21.19
#